data_AF-A0A7J4FAH4-F1
#
_entry.id   AF-A0A7J4FAH4-F1
#
_cell.length_a   1.000
_cell.length_b   1.000
_cell.length_c   1.000
_cell.angle_alpha   90.00
_cell.angle_beta   90.00
_cell.angle_gamma   90.00
#
_symmetry.space_group_name_H-M   'P 1'
#
loop_
_entity.id
_entity.type
_entity.pdbx_description
1 polymer ?
#
loop_
_entity_poly.entity_id
_entity_poly.type
_entity_poly.pdbx_seq_one_letter_code
_entity_poly.pdbx_strand_id
1 'polypeptide(L)'
;MSLKLAISRRLEERLREESEKAGVSIEEIALEALYKGLGEELDPSEKAEAYKGLSEKYFAEADTFSDKGDYVQASEKLWGAVALMVKAVAAKRDIVISSTETCTALS
;
A
#
# COMPACT_ATOMS: atom_id res chain seq x y z
N MET A 1 15.88 -2.67 -0.01
CA MET A 1 16.16 -4.09 -0.31
C MET A 1 14.94 -4.66 -1.03
N SER A 2 15.08 -5.31 -2.18
CA SER A 2 13.93 -5.93 -2.88
C SER A 2 13.78 -7.40 -2.47
N LEU A 3 12.67 -7.76 -1.85
CA LEU A 3 12.36 -9.14 -1.45
C LEU A 3 11.37 -9.75 -2.44
N LYS A 4 11.68 -10.95 -2.97
CA LYS A 4 10.74 -11.75 -3.77
C LYS A 4 10.37 -12.99 -2.95
N LEU A 5 9.07 -13.19 -2.73
CA LEU A 5 8.54 -14.31 -1.96
C LEU A 5 7.82 -15.27 -2.90
N ALA A 6 8.19 -16.55 -2.86
CA ALA A 6 7.40 -17.62 -3.45
C ALA A 6 6.41 -18.12 -2.41
N ILE A 7 5.11 -17.95 -2.65
CA ILE A 7 4.04 -18.32 -1.74
C ILE A 7 3.14 -19.39 -2.35
N SER A 8 2.49 -20.20 -1.50
CA SER A 8 1.49 -21.17 -1.97
C SER A 8 0.28 -20.46 -2.57
N ARG A 9 -0.38 -21.09 -3.56
CA ARG A 9 -1.62 -20.59 -4.18
C ARG A 9 -2.68 -20.21 -3.15
N ARG A 10 -2.83 -21.02 -2.10
CA ARG A 10 -3.76 -20.75 -0.99
C ARG A 10 -3.50 -19.41 -0.29
N LEU A 11 -2.23 -19.02 -0.14
CA LEU A 11 -1.88 -17.75 0.49
C LEU A 11 -2.10 -16.58 -0.46
N GLU A 12 -1.82 -16.75 -1.75
CA GLU A 12 -2.13 -15.76 -2.77
C GLU A 12 -3.64 -15.47 -2.84
N GLU A 13 -4.48 -16.51 -2.85
CA GLU A 13 -5.94 -16.38 -2.84
C GLU A 13 -6.41 -15.62 -1.59
N ARG A 14 -5.87 -15.94 -0.40
CA ARG A 14 -6.19 -15.21 0.83
C ARG A 14 -5.75 -13.74 0.79
N LEU A 15 -4.56 -13.45 0.28
CA LEU A 15 -4.09 -12.06 0.15
C LEU A 15 -5.00 -11.26 -0.78
N ARG A 16 -5.48 -11.88 -1.87
CA ARG A 16 -6.42 -11.26 -2.80
C ARG A 16 -7.78 -10.99 -2.15
N GLU A 17 -8.34 -11.97 -1.45
CA GLU A 17 -9.62 -11.80 -0.73
C GLU A 17 -9.56 -10.67 0.30
N GLU A 18 -8.47 -10.58 1.08
CA GLU A 18 -8.31 -9.53 2.08
C GLU A 18 -8.07 -8.16 1.43
N SER A 19 -7.32 -8.12 0.33
CA SER A 19 -7.11 -6.91 -0.48
C SER A 19 -8.44 -6.36 -1.02
N GLU A 20 -9.30 -7.23 -1.55
CA GLU A 20 -10.63 -6.87 -2.04
C GLU A 20 -11.55 -6.38 -0.92
N LYS A 21 -11.57 -7.07 0.23
CA LYS A 21 -12.38 -6.67 1.40
C LYS A 21 -11.95 -5.33 1.98
N ALA A 22 -10.65 -5.08 2.07
CA ALA A 22 -10.09 -3.87 2.66
C ALA A 22 -10.01 -2.70 1.67
N GLY A 23 -10.18 -2.96 0.37
CA GLY A 23 -10.01 -1.95 -0.69
C GLY A 23 -8.58 -1.40 -0.76
N VAL A 24 -7.59 -2.26 -0.45
CA VAL A 24 -6.16 -1.87 -0.42
C VAL A 24 -5.36 -2.82 -1.30
N SER A 25 -4.14 -2.45 -1.67
CA SER A 25 -3.33 -3.30 -2.53
C SER A 25 -2.85 -4.58 -1.82
N ILE A 26 -2.57 -5.63 -2.61
CA ILE A 26 -1.99 -6.88 -2.10
C ILE A 26 -0.66 -6.62 -1.36
N GLU A 27 0.13 -5.65 -1.84
CA GLU A 27 1.41 -5.29 -1.24
C GLU A 27 1.22 -4.61 0.12
N GLU A 28 0.17 -3.82 0.30
CA GLU A 28 -0.19 -3.24 1.59
C GLU A 28 -0.66 -4.32 2.57
N ILE A 29 -1.56 -5.22 2.16
CA ILE A 29 -1.98 -6.37 3.00
C ILE A 29 -0.76 -7.22 3.41
N ALA A 30 0.14 -7.50 2.46
CA ALA A 30 1.33 -8.29 2.73
C ALA A 30 2.26 -7.59 3.73
N LEU A 31 2.44 -6.27 3.60
CA LEU A 31 3.22 -5.46 4.53
C LEU A 31 2.64 -5.52 5.95
N GLU A 32 1.33 -5.29 6.09
CA GLU A 32 0.65 -5.35 7.39
C GLU A 32 0.72 -6.75 8.02
N ALA A 33 0.54 -7.80 7.21
CA ALA A 33 0.65 -9.18 7.66
C ALA A 33 2.07 -9.53 8.14
N LEU A 34 3.12 -8.98 7.50
CA LEU A 34 4.50 -9.18 7.92
C LEU A 34 4.77 -8.55 9.29
N TYR A 35 4.38 -7.29 9.49
CA TYR A 35 4.55 -6.62 10.78
C TYR A 35 3.82 -7.35 11.91
N LYS A 36 2.55 -7.69 11.67
CA LYS A 36 1.76 -8.48 12.62
C LYS A 36 2.38 -9.85 12.91
N GLY A 37 2.91 -10.52 11.89
CA GLY A 37 3.53 -11.83 12.02
C GLY A 37 4.86 -11.83 12.76
N LEU A 38 5.62 -10.73 12.69
CA LEU A 38 6.88 -10.55 13.42
C LEU A 38 6.67 -10.12 14.88
N GLY A 39 5.44 -9.79 15.28
CA GLY A 39 5.15 -9.26 16.61
C GLY A 39 5.67 -7.84 16.82
N GLU A 40 6.03 -7.16 15.71
CA GLU A 40 6.49 -5.78 15.73
C GLU A 40 5.25 -4.87 15.70
N GLU A 41 5.04 -4.12 16.78
CA GLU A 41 4.21 -2.92 16.69
C GLU A 41 5.05 -1.87 15.98
N LEU A 42 4.72 -1.63 14.72
CA LEU A 42 5.25 -0.51 13.96
C LEU A 42 5.06 0.76 14.78
N ASP A 43 6.16 1.37 15.22
CA ASP A 43 6.07 2.71 15.75
C ASP A 43 5.49 3.65 14.66
N PRO A 44 4.82 4.74 15.06
CA PRO A 44 4.13 5.59 14.09
C PRO A 44 5.07 6.18 13.01
N SER A 45 6.35 6.35 13.33
CA SER A 45 7.38 6.84 12.40
C SER A 45 7.80 5.77 11.40
N GLU A 46 8.07 4.54 11.85
CA GLU A 46 8.37 3.41 10.97
C GLU A 46 7.21 3.10 10.03
N LYS A 47 5.97 3.18 10.53
CA LYS A 47 4.76 2.98 9.73
C LYS A 47 4.66 4.03 8.63
N ALA A 48 4.96 5.27 8.97
CA ALA A 48 4.98 6.37 8.02
C ALA A 48 6.06 6.19 6.94
N GLU A 49 7.27 5.75 7.31
CA GLU A 49 8.34 5.50 6.35
C GLU A 49 8.02 4.30 5.45
N ALA A 50 7.36 3.26 5.97
CA ALA A 50 6.91 2.11 5.17
C ALA A 50 5.86 2.53 4.12
N TYR A 51 4.84 3.30 4.53
CA TYR A 51 3.84 3.84 3.60
C TYR A 51 4.44 4.80 2.58
N LYS A 52 5.37 5.67 3.01
CA LYS A 52 6.11 6.56 2.10
C LYS A 52 6.91 5.77 1.07
N GLY A 53 7.64 4.72 1.48
CA GLY A 53 8.39 3.88 0.56
C GLY A 53 7.52 3.15 -0.46
N LEU A 54 6.33 2.69 -0.05
CA LEU A 54 5.37 2.07 -0.96
C LEU A 54 4.74 3.10 -1.91
N SER A 55 4.46 4.32 -1.42
CA SER A 55 3.98 5.44 -2.22
C SER A 55 4.98 5.82 -3.32
N GLU A 56 6.26 5.98 -2.98
CA GLU A 56 7.33 6.29 -3.93
C GLU A 56 7.48 5.20 -5.00
N LYS A 57 7.36 3.93 -4.62
CA LYS A 57 7.36 2.81 -5.56
C LYS A 57 6.20 2.91 -6.55
N TYR A 58 4.98 3.15 -6.06
CA TYR A 58 3.80 3.26 -6.92
C TYR A 58 3.85 4.47 -7.84
N PHE A 59 4.41 5.59 -7.38
CA PHE A 59 4.64 6.75 -8.23
C PHE A 59 5.59 6.42 -9.39
N ALA A 60 6.72 5.76 -9.12
CA ALA A 60 7.65 5.33 -10.17
C ALA A 60 7.05 4.28 -11.13
N GLU A 61 6.21 3.37 -10.64
CA GLU A 61 5.47 2.44 -11.47
C GLU A 61 4.43 3.16 -12.35
N ALA A 62 3.75 4.18 -11.81
CA ALA A 62 2.80 4.97 -12.58
C ALA A 62 3.46 5.70 -13.75
N ASP A 63 4.63 6.32 -13.54
CA ASP A 63 5.41 6.94 -14.61
C ASP A 63 5.76 5.90 -15.68
N THR A 64 6.18 4.70 -15.26
CA THR A 64 6.51 3.60 -16.18
C THR A 64 5.30 3.14 -17.01
N PHE A 65 4.09 3.14 -16.45
CA PHE A 65 2.85 2.82 -17.19
C PHE A 65 2.42 3.97 -18.10
N SER A 66 2.57 5.21 -17.65
CA SER A 66 2.28 6.43 -18.42
C SER A 66 3.14 6.50 -19.68
N ASP A 67 4.45 6.24 -19.57
CA ASP A 67 5.39 6.20 -20.70
C ASP A 67 5.03 5.13 -21.74
N LYS A 68 4.37 4.05 -21.31
CA LYS A 68 3.87 2.98 -22.18
C LYS A 68 2.49 3.27 -22.77
N GLY A 69 1.85 4.38 -22.40
CA GLY A 69 0.50 4.73 -22.81
C GLY A 69 -0.61 3.95 -22.09
N ASP A 70 -0.28 3.23 -21.01
CA ASP A 70 -1.24 2.49 -20.19
C ASP A 70 -1.78 3.37 -19.06
N TYR A 71 -2.64 4.32 -19.42
CA TYR A 71 -3.18 5.31 -18.49
C TYR A 71 -4.10 4.72 -17.42
N VAL A 72 -4.71 3.55 -17.68
CA VAL A 72 -5.56 2.87 -16.69
C VAL A 72 -4.69 2.40 -15.53
N GLN A 73 -3.62 1.65 -15.82
CA GLN A 73 -2.70 1.19 -14.78
C GLN A 73 -1.94 2.35 -14.14
N ALA A 74 -1.55 3.38 -14.90
CA ALA A 74 -0.92 4.57 -14.34
C ALA A 74 -1.83 5.28 -13.32
N SER A 75 -3.13 5.42 -13.63
CA SER A 75 -4.10 6.07 -12.74
C SER A 75 -4.34 5.25 -11.46
N GLU A 76 -4.44 3.93 -11.57
CA GLU A 76 -4.56 3.04 -10.41
C GLU A 76 -3.33 3.16 -9.48
N LYS A 77 -2.13 3.21 -10.06
CA LYS A 77 -0.88 3.37 -9.31
C LYS A 77 -0.78 4.74 -8.65
N LEU A 78 -1.16 5.81 -9.35
CA LEU A 78 -1.21 7.16 -8.78
C LEU A 78 -2.19 7.24 -7.61
N TRP A 79 -3.38 6.66 -7.75
CA TRP A 79 -4.35 6.62 -6.66
C TRP A 79 -3.77 5.93 -5.42
N GLY A 80 -3.17 4.76 -5.59
CA GLY A 80 -2.49 4.04 -4.51
C GLY A 80 -1.36 4.86 -3.88
N ALA A 81 -0.54 5.54 -4.70
CA ALA A 81 0.57 6.37 -4.22
C ALA A 81 0.07 7.52 -3.32
N VAL A 82 -0.99 8.23 -3.75
CA VAL A 82 -1.57 9.34 -2.97
C VAL A 82 -2.19 8.84 -1.67
N ALA A 83 -2.98 7.76 -1.72
CA ALA A 83 -3.61 7.18 -0.54
C ALA A 83 -2.56 6.76 0.52
N LEU A 84 -1.46 6.13 0.09
CA LEU A 84 -0.34 5.77 0.97
C LEU A 84 0.36 6.99 1.55
N MET A 85 0.53 8.07 0.80
CA MET A 85 1.15 9.29 1.33
C MET A 85 0.26 9.97 2.39
N VAL A 86 -1.06 9.96 2.21
CA VAL A 86 -2.01 10.41 3.25
C VAL A 86 -1.88 9.56 4.51
N LYS A 87 -1.82 8.23 4.37
CA LYS A 87 -1.60 7.31 5.49
C LYS A 87 -0.25 7.53 6.16
N ALA A 88 0.80 7.86 5.42
CA ALA A 88 2.10 8.18 5.98
C ALA A 88 2.05 9.44 6.86
N VAL A 89 1.38 10.51 6.39
CA VAL A 89 1.18 11.74 7.18
C VAL A 89 0.33 11.48 8.41
N ALA A 90 -0.72 10.65 8.29
CA ALA A 90 -1.56 10.28 9.42
C ALA A 90 -0.80 9.46 10.46
N ALA A 91 -0.01 8.48 10.03
CA ALA A 91 0.84 7.68 10.90
C ALA A 91 1.85 8.57 11.66
N LYS A 92 2.47 9.58 11.04
CA LYS A 92 3.33 10.55 11.77
C LYS A 92 2.61 11.33 12.86
N ARG A 93 1.28 11.40 12.82
CA ARG A 93 0.42 12.05 13.81
C ARG A 93 -0.21 11.07 14.78
N ASP A 94 0.17 9.80 14.74
CA ASP A 94 -0.43 8.70 15.50
C ASP A 94 -1.93 8.53 15.21
N ILE A 95 -2.33 8.83 13.96
CA ILE A 95 -3.70 8.68 13.47
C ILE A 95 -3.71 7.53 12.45
N VAL A 96 -4.60 6.56 12.65
CA VAL A 96 -4.83 5.49 11.69
C VAL A 96 -5.99 5.88 10.79
N ILE A 97 -5.75 5.92 9.47
CA ILE A 97 -6.78 6.18 8.45
C ILE A 97 -6.96 4.91 7.62
N SER A 98 -8.21 4.45 7.52
CA SER A 98 -8.57 3.33 6.65
C SER A 98 -8.62 3.76 5.18
N SER A 99 -8.40 2.85 4.23
CA SER A 99 -8.47 3.20 2.80
C SER A 99 -9.83 3.78 2.39
N THR A 100 -10.91 3.34 3.02
CA THR A 100 -12.27 3.86 2.79
C THR A 100 -12.38 5.35 3.12
N GLU A 101 -11.66 5.81 4.15
CA GLU A 101 -11.60 7.22 4.56
C GLU A 101 -10.62 8.04 3.72
N THR A 102 -9.59 7.42 3.13
CA THR A 102 -8.71 8.11 2.16
C THR A 102 -9.47 8.54 0.90
N CYS A 103 -10.48 7.77 0.48
CA CYS A 103 -11.40 8.16 -0.60
C CYS A 103 -12.15 9.46 -0.27
N THR A 104 -12.55 9.67 0.98
CA THR A 104 -13.35 10.83 1.41
C THR A 104 -12.48 12.06 1.69
N ALA A 105 -11.21 11.87 2.05
CA ALA A 105 -10.27 12.96 2.32
C ALA A 105 -9.72 13.62 1.04
N LEU A 106 -9.86 12.96 -0.12
CA LEU A 106 -9.34 13.41 -1.42
C LEU A 106 -10.43 13.88 -2.39
N SER A 107 -11.71 13.77 -2.02
CA SER A 107 -12.90 14.22 -2.77
C SER A 107 -13.45 15.53 -2.23
#